data_AF-A0A7S0PY72-F1
#
_entry.id   AF-A0A7S0PY72-F1
#
_cell.length_a   1.000
_cell.length_b   1.000
_cell.length_c   1.000
_cell.angle_alpha   90.00
_cell.angle_beta   90.00
_cell.angle_gamma   90.00
#
_symmetry.space_group_name_H-M   'P 1'
#
loop_
_entity.id
_entity.type
_entity.pdbx_description
1 polymer ?
#
loop_
_entity_poly.entity_id
_entity_poly.type
_entity_poly.pdbx_seq_one_letter_code
_entity_poly.pdbx_strand_id
1 'polypeptide(L)'
;ESFYPSENNLTRSEAPPAARALDDRLQLAWLGHPRHTVFINTEGGFEGKMASLIAEVSRLVGLPATGRKARKFLLSRVPTAADFLDAGLDTKSFTVEKCYPLSVSPGDLDSGYTYVRRRANHEGMASYGETRVRVEGKEKLEFKRVLTDREYALALSTADPKRHVMRTQRTNFNWGKLTIYIERYVEPNPDLCLMFVQAEPQLAGAALELPAFVERLMVQEVTSEVQYTSYYLSLVEPEERAAVLLEERAMHVLE
;
A
#
# COMPACT_ATOMS: atom_id res chain seq x y z
N GLU A 1 -18.24 9.34 -25.87
CA GLU A 1 -19.44 8.48 -26.06
C GLU A 1 -19.82 8.28 -27.52
N SER A 2 -19.43 9.18 -28.42
CA SER A 2 -19.75 9.11 -29.86
C SER A 2 -19.23 7.86 -30.59
N PHE A 3 -18.18 7.21 -30.09
CA PHE A 3 -17.54 6.05 -30.73
C PHE A 3 -18.08 4.68 -30.29
N TYR A 4 -18.92 4.62 -29.24
CA TYR A 4 -19.51 3.37 -28.72
C TYR A 4 -21.02 3.54 -28.45
N PRO A 5 -21.85 3.73 -29.49
CA PRO A 5 -23.30 3.72 -29.35
C PRO A 5 -23.81 2.30 -29.02
N SER A 6 -24.94 2.20 -28.34
CA SER A 6 -25.64 0.94 -28.03
C SER A 6 -26.01 0.12 -29.28
N GLU A 7 -26.09 0.78 -30.44
CA GLU A 7 -26.34 0.15 -31.74
C GLU A 7 -25.19 -0.75 -32.21
N ASN A 8 -23.95 -0.48 -31.76
CA ASN A 8 -22.76 -1.20 -32.23
C ASN A 8 -22.09 -2.06 -31.13
N ASN A 9 -22.71 -2.16 -29.95
CA ASN A 9 -22.17 -2.93 -28.82
C ASN A 9 -23.24 -3.86 -28.22
N LEU A 10 -23.33 -5.08 -28.76
CA LEU A 10 -24.34 -6.09 -28.39
C LEU A 10 -24.24 -6.57 -26.94
N THR A 11 -23.16 -6.28 -26.20
CA THR A 11 -23.00 -6.68 -24.79
C THR A 11 -23.36 -5.58 -23.81
N ARG A 12 -23.49 -4.32 -24.25
CA ARG A 12 -23.84 -3.19 -23.39
C ARG A 12 -25.34 -2.90 -23.50
N SER A 13 -26.07 -3.21 -22.44
CA SER A 13 -27.54 -3.05 -22.40
C SER A 13 -27.98 -1.81 -21.63
N GLU A 14 -27.07 -1.21 -20.85
CA GLU A 14 -27.33 -0.06 -20.00
C GLU A 14 -26.98 1.29 -20.67
N ALA A 15 -27.78 2.32 -20.35
CA ALA A 15 -27.55 3.69 -20.82
C ALA A 15 -26.27 4.31 -20.20
N PRO A 16 -25.66 5.34 -20.82
CA PRO A 16 -24.39 5.89 -20.34
C PRO A 16 -24.37 6.38 -18.87
N PRO A 17 -25.42 7.05 -18.35
CA PRO A 17 -25.47 7.39 -16.92
C PRO A 17 -25.48 6.16 -16.01
N ALA A 18 -26.19 5.10 -16.40
CA ALA A 18 -26.26 3.86 -15.65
C ALA A 18 -24.91 3.11 -15.65
N ALA A 19 -24.20 3.14 -16.78
CA ALA A 19 -22.85 2.58 -16.87
C ALA A 19 -21.86 3.32 -15.97
N ARG A 20 -21.91 4.66 -15.91
CA ARG A 20 -21.08 5.45 -14.97
C ARG A 20 -21.35 5.04 -13.52
N ALA A 21 -22.61 5.01 -13.13
CA ALA A 21 -23.00 4.59 -11.78
C ALA A 21 -22.63 3.13 -11.46
N LEU A 22 -22.58 2.25 -12.47
CA LEU A 22 -22.08 0.88 -12.30
C LEU A 22 -20.55 0.86 -12.12
N ASP A 23 -19.82 1.63 -12.94
CA ASP A 23 -18.36 1.75 -12.84
C ASP A 23 -17.95 2.31 -11.47
N ASP A 24 -18.60 3.38 -10.99
CA ASP A 24 -18.36 3.96 -9.66
C ASP A 24 -18.55 2.92 -8.55
N ARG A 25 -19.64 2.13 -8.62
CA ARG A 25 -19.91 1.05 -7.65
C ARG A 25 -18.87 -0.07 -7.73
N LEU A 26 -18.40 -0.43 -8.92
CA LEU A 26 -17.35 -1.42 -9.09
C LEU A 26 -16.02 -0.91 -8.53
N GLN A 27 -15.63 0.32 -8.84
CA GLN A 27 -14.43 0.96 -8.29
C GLN A 27 -14.48 0.98 -6.75
N LEU A 28 -15.62 1.36 -6.17
CA LEU A 28 -15.85 1.34 -4.73
C LEU A 28 -15.78 -0.08 -4.15
N ALA A 29 -16.34 -1.08 -4.84
CA ALA A 29 -16.28 -2.48 -4.41
C ALA A 29 -14.84 -2.97 -4.29
N TRP A 30 -13.98 -2.63 -5.26
CA TRP A 30 -12.56 -2.98 -5.31
C TRP A 30 -11.63 -2.04 -4.51
N LEU A 31 -12.16 -0.96 -3.93
CA LEU A 31 -11.36 0.03 -3.22
C LEU A 31 -10.55 -0.60 -2.07
N GLY A 32 -9.25 -0.34 -2.07
CA GLY A 32 -8.28 -0.91 -1.14
C GLY A 32 -7.78 -2.31 -1.51
N HIS A 33 -8.23 -2.94 -2.60
CA HIS A 33 -7.66 -4.22 -3.04
C HIS A 33 -6.19 -4.04 -3.45
N PRO A 34 -5.24 -4.92 -3.06
CA PRO A 34 -3.80 -4.69 -3.27
C PRO A 34 -3.34 -4.63 -4.73
N ARG A 35 -4.18 -5.07 -5.67
CA ARG A 35 -3.92 -5.06 -7.12
C ARG A 35 -4.99 -4.29 -7.91
N HIS A 36 -5.69 -3.37 -7.26
CA HIS A 36 -6.61 -2.49 -7.95
C HIS A 36 -5.82 -1.34 -8.60
N THR A 37 -6.03 -1.13 -9.89
CA THR A 37 -5.43 -0.04 -10.66
C THR A 37 -6.54 0.63 -11.46
N VAL A 38 -6.59 1.97 -11.41
CA VAL A 38 -7.57 2.77 -12.13
C VAL A 38 -6.91 3.37 -13.37
N PHE A 39 -7.54 3.20 -14.52
CA PHE A 39 -7.05 3.73 -15.79
C PHE A 39 -7.97 4.84 -16.31
N ILE A 40 -7.41 6.05 -16.46
CA ILE A 40 -8.13 7.25 -16.86
C ILE A 40 -7.76 7.69 -18.28
N ASN A 41 -8.64 8.46 -18.93
CA ASN A 41 -8.47 8.91 -20.32
C ASN A 41 -7.80 10.32 -20.44
N THR A 42 -7.25 10.87 -19.36
CA THR A 42 -6.78 12.28 -19.33
C THR A 42 -5.48 12.50 -20.10
N GLU A 43 -4.54 11.55 -20.05
CA GLU A 43 -3.25 11.61 -20.74
C GLU A 43 -3.32 10.74 -22.00
N GLY A 44 -3.33 11.36 -23.19
CA GLY A 44 -3.31 10.62 -24.46
C GLY A 44 -4.63 9.95 -24.86
N GLY A 45 -5.75 10.26 -24.19
CA GLY A 45 -7.07 9.75 -24.55
C GLY A 45 -7.19 8.22 -24.41
N PHE A 46 -7.88 7.60 -25.37
CA PHE A 46 -8.08 6.15 -25.37
C PHE A 46 -6.76 5.38 -25.57
N GLU A 47 -5.91 5.81 -26.50
CA GLU A 47 -4.63 5.14 -26.77
C GLU A 47 -3.68 5.21 -25.57
N GLY A 48 -3.62 6.36 -24.90
CA GLY A 48 -2.87 6.51 -23.65
C GLY A 48 -3.38 5.56 -22.55
N LYS A 49 -4.70 5.47 -22.38
CA LYS A 49 -5.32 4.50 -21.46
C LYS A 49 -4.94 3.06 -21.80
N MET A 50 -4.98 2.68 -23.08
CA MET A 50 -4.62 1.33 -23.53
C MET A 50 -3.13 1.04 -23.31
N ALA A 51 -2.25 2.01 -23.55
CA ALA A 51 -0.83 1.88 -23.26
C ALA A 51 -0.56 1.64 -21.76
N SER A 52 -1.23 2.40 -20.88
CA SER A 52 -1.15 2.17 -19.42
C SER A 52 -1.66 0.80 -19.00
N LEU A 53 -2.77 0.33 -19.61
CA LEU A 53 -3.29 -1.02 -19.37
C LEU A 53 -2.27 -2.09 -19.75
N ILE A 54 -1.70 -1.99 -20.96
CA ILE A 54 -0.68 -2.94 -21.45
C ILE A 54 0.52 -2.94 -20.50
N ALA A 55 1.02 -1.78 -20.09
CA ALA A 55 2.13 -1.67 -19.15
C ALA A 55 1.85 -2.38 -17.82
N GLU A 56 0.64 -2.18 -17.25
CA GLU A 56 0.25 -2.83 -16.00
C GLU A 56 0.10 -4.36 -16.16
N VAL A 57 -0.45 -4.83 -17.29
CA VAL A 57 -0.53 -6.28 -17.58
C VAL A 57 0.86 -6.88 -17.75
N SER A 58 1.74 -6.25 -18.51
CA SER A 58 3.15 -6.65 -18.67
C SER A 58 3.84 -6.79 -17.31
N ARG A 59 3.62 -5.84 -16.40
CA ARG A 59 4.13 -5.89 -15.03
C ARG A 59 3.55 -7.07 -14.24
N LEU A 60 2.25 -7.33 -14.36
CA LEU A 60 1.58 -8.44 -13.67
C LEU A 60 2.10 -9.81 -14.11
N VAL A 61 2.50 -9.97 -15.38
CA VAL A 61 3.05 -11.22 -15.92
C VAL A 61 4.57 -11.35 -15.75
N GLY A 62 5.21 -10.40 -15.06
CA GLY A 62 6.63 -10.48 -14.71
C GLY A 62 7.61 -10.11 -15.83
N LEU A 63 7.15 -9.38 -16.85
CA LEU A 63 8.07 -8.69 -17.76
C LEU A 63 8.83 -7.60 -16.97
N PRO A 64 10.08 -7.28 -17.34
CA PRO A 64 10.90 -6.29 -16.64
C PRO A 64 10.23 -4.92 -16.67
N ALA A 65 9.40 -4.69 -15.66
CA ALA A 65 8.74 -3.45 -15.38
C ALA A 65 9.32 -2.99 -14.05
N THR A 66 9.77 -1.74 -14.03
CA THR A 66 10.24 -1.08 -12.82
C THR A 66 9.17 -1.24 -11.73
N GLY A 67 9.54 -1.85 -10.60
CA GLY A 67 8.57 -2.19 -9.55
C GLY A 67 7.88 -0.94 -9.01
N ARG A 68 6.55 -0.99 -8.83
CA ARG A 68 5.81 0.08 -8.13
C ARG A 68 6.41 0.25 -6.74
N LYS A 69 7.00 1.43 -6.48
CA LYS A 69 7.45 1.85 -5.15
C LYS A 69 6.43 2.82 -4.59
N ALA A 70 5.90 2.50 -3.42
CA ALA A 70 5.02 3.42 -2.73
C ALA A 70 5.83 4.62 -2.22
N ARG A 71 5.37 5.83 -2.49
CA ARG A 71 5.88 7.03 -1.82
C ARG A 71 5.19 7.16 -0.48
N LYS A 72 5.95 7.50 0.56
CA LYS A 72 5.49 7.53 1.94
C LYS A 72 5.62 8.93 2.49
N PHE A 73 4.58 9.42 3.15
CA PHE A 73 4.54 10.77 3.70
C PHE A 73 4.10 10.73 5.16
N LEU A 74 4.77 11.51 6.00
CA LEU A 74 4.35 11.75 7.37
C LEU A 74 3.22 12.78 7.37
N LEU A 75 2.12 12.48 8.06
CA LEU A 75 1.01 13.42 8.25
C LEU A 75 1.03 13.99 9.67
N SER A 76 0.63 15.25 9.79
CA SER A 76 0.54 15.99 11.06
C SER A 76 -0.58 15.49 11.96
N ARG A 77 -1.65 14.94 11.38
CA ARG A 77 -2.75 14.27 12.09
C ARG A 77 -3.43 13.23 11.19
N VAL A 78 -4.31 12.45 11.80
CA VAL A 78 -5.21 11.55 11.09
C VAL A 78 -6.35 12.37 10.45
N PRO A 79 -6.64 12.20 9.15
CA PRO A 79 -7.85 12.78 8.54
C PRO A 79 -9.12 12.20 9.15
N THR A 80 -10.11 13.07 9.35
CA THR A 80 -11.44 12.72 9.87
C THR A 80 -12.35 12.28 8.73
N ALA A 81 -13.48 11.63 9.07
CA ALA A 81 -14.49 11.29 8.06
C ALA A 81 -15.04 12.53 7.33
N ALA A 82 -15.14 13.68 8.02
CA ALA A 82 -15.55 14.94 7.44
C ALA A 82 -14.56 15.46 6.38
N ASP A 83 -13.25 15.35 6.65
CA ASP A 83 -12.21 15.77 5.68
C ASP A 83 -12.38 15.06 4.32
N PHE A 84 -12.70 13.75 4.33
CA PHE A 84 -12.96 12.99 3.11
C PHE A 84 -14.29 13.32 2.46
N LEU A 85 -15.35 13.46 3.26
CA LEU A 85 -16.69 13.78 2.78
C LEU A 85 -16.73 15.14 2.09
N ASP A 86 -16.11 16.15 2.69
CA ASP A 86 -16.02 17.52 2.14
C ASP A 86 -15.24 17.55 0.81
N ALA A 87 -14.32 16.61 0.62
CA ALA A 87 -13.58 16.41 -0.62
C ALA A 87 -14.33 15.54 -1.65
N GLY A 88 -15.53 15.03 -1.32
CA GLY A 88 -16.30 14.14 -2.18
C GLY A 88 -15.62 12.78 -2.41
N LEU A 89 -14.84 12.30 -1.44
CA LEU A 89 -14.06 11.07 -1.57
C LEU A 89 -14.73 9.89 -0.86
N ASP A 90 -14.98 8.84 -1.62
CA ASP A 90 -15.31 7.55 -1.05
C ASP A 90 -14.08 6.90 -0.41
N THR A 91 -14.29 6.27 0.74
CA THR A 91 -13.23 5.60 1.49
C THR A 91 -13.60 4.18 1.89
N LYS A 92 -12.59 3.31 2.00
CA LYS A 92 -12.71 2.00 2.65
C LYS A 92 -11.63 1.80 3.70
N SER A 93 -12.06 1.45 4.90
CA SER A 93 -11.18 1.28 6.05
C SER A 93 -11.01 -0.18 6.46
N PHE A 94 -9.82 -0.52 6.92
CA PHE A 94 -9.45 -1.87 7.36
C PHE A 94 -8.56 -1.80 8.60
N THR A 95 -8.74 -2.74 9.51
CA THR A 95 -7.75 -2.98 10.57
C THR A 95 -6.67 -3.91 10.02
N VAL A 96 -5.41 -3.50 10.15
CA VAL A 96 -4.26 -4.27 9.69
C VAL A 96 -3.38 -4.60 10.88
N GLU A 97 -3.11 -5.88 11.06
CA GLU A 97 -2.18 -6.39 12.07
C GLU A 97 -0.98 -7.02 11.37
N LYS A 98 0.22 -6.70 11.83
CA LYS A 98 1.47 -7.19 11.25
C LYS A 98 2.35 -7.78 12.36
N CYS A 99 2.71 -9.04 12.21
CA CYS A 99 3.57 -9.77 13.13
C CYS A 99 4.80 -10.28 12.39
N TYR A 100 5.94 -10.29 13.07
CA TYR A 100 7.21 -10.77 12.57
C TYR A 100 7.56 -12.05 13.33
N PRO A 101 7.34 -13.24 12.76
CA PRO A 101 7.74 -14.49 13.40
C PRO A 101 9.27 -14.65 13.41
N LEU A 102 9.81 -15.34 14.41
CA LEU A 102 11.21 -15.77 14.40
C LEU A 102 11.44 -16.69 13.20
N SER A 103 12.43 -16.36 12.38
CA SER A 103 12.92 -17.28 11.35
C SER A 103 13.74 -18.37 12.05
N VAL A 104 13.26 -19.62 12.03
CA VAL A 104 13.91 -20.74 12.73
C VAL A 104 14.98 -21.43 11.87
N SER A 105 15.13 -21.05 10.59
CA SER A 105 16.05 -21.74 9.67
C SER A 105 17.52 -21.40 9.98
N PRO A 106 18.34 -22.35 10.48
CA PRO A 106 19.77 -22.17 10.60
C PRO A 106 20.38 -22.35 9.19
N GLY A 107 20.78 -21.25 8.56
CA GLY A 107 21.43 -21.27 7.24
C GLY A 107 20.99 -20.17 6.27
N ASP A 108 19.82 -19.55 6.49
CA ASP A 108 19.31 -18.43 5.68
C ASP A 108 19.63 -17.08 6.36
N LEU A 109 20.92 -16.81 6.61
CA LEU A 109 21.41 -15.50 7.08
C LEU A 109 21.50 -14.46 5.95
N ASP A 110 20.74 -14.65 4.87
CA ASP A 110 20.58 -13.65 3.81
C ASP A 110 19.64 -12.55 4.30
N SER A 111 20.20 -11.51 4.95
CA SER A 111 19.76 -10.10 5.14
C SER A 111 18.26 -9.72 5.04
N GLY A 112 17.35 -10.64 5.36
CA GLY A 112 15.92 -10.55 5.07
C GLY A 112 15.06 -10.75 6.31
N TYR A 113 13.74 -10.68 6.12
CA TYR A 113 12.77 -10.89 7.20
C TYR A 113 11.44 -11.43 6.67
N THR A 114 10.70 -12.12 7.53
CA THR A 114 9.35 -12.59 7.24
C THR A 114 8.34 -11.86 8.12
N TYR A 115 7.20 -11.50 7.55
CA TYR A 115 6.06 -11.07 8.33
C TYR A 115 4.77 -11.72 7.87
N VAL A 116 3.86 -11.91 8.82
CA VAL A 116 2.48 -12.30 8.56
C VAL A 116 1.56 -11.11 8.84
N ARG A 117 0.52 -10.99 8.02
CA ARG A 117 -0.43 -9.88 8.08
C ARG A 117 -1.85 -10.42 8.15
N ARG A 118 -2.64 -9.91 9.10
CA ARG A 118 -4.10 -10.00 9.09
C ARG A 118 -4.67 -8.66 8.64
N ARG A 119 -5.65 -8.70 7.75
CA ARG A 119 -6.41 -7.52 7.32
C ARG A 119 -7.88 -7.83 7.50
N ALA A 120 -8.56 -7.04 8.33
CA ALA A 120 -9.99 -7.20 8.60
C ALA A 120 -10.78 -5.97 8.12
N ASN A 121 -11.94 -6.19 7.52
CA ASN A 121 -12.90 -5.13 7.25
C ASN A 121 -13.76 -4.84 8.51
N HIS A 122 -14.63 -3.84 8.43
CA HIS A 122 -15.52 -3.47 9.55
C HIS A 122 -16.59 -4.54 9.86
N GLU A 123 -16.86 -5.46 8.93
CA GLU A 123 -17.79 -6.58 9.09
C GLU A 123 -17.13 -7.80 9.76
N GLY A 124 -15.85 -7.73 10.09
CA GLY A 124 -15.09 -8.80 10.74
C GLY A 124 -14.51 -9.85 9.78
N MET A 125 -14.76 -9.75 8.48
CA MET A 125 -14.13 -10.61 7.48
C MET A 125 -12.62 -10.30 7.43
N ALA A 126 -11.80 -11.33 7.59
CA ALA A 126 -10.37 -11.21 7.63
C ALA A 126 -9.68 -12.04 6.54
N SER A 127 -8.62 -11.47 5.96
CA SER A 127 -7.69 -12.16 5.07
C SER A 127 -6.31 -12.19 5.70
N TYR A 128 -5.58 -13.30 5.49
CA TYR A 128 -4.25 -13.52 6.03
C TYR A 128 -3.24 -13.68 4.91
N GLY A 129 -2.03 -13.19 5.12
CA GLY A 129 -0.95 -13.37 4.15
C GLY A 129 0.42 -13.30 4.79
N GLU A 130 1.36 -14.03 4.19
CA GLU A 130 2.77 -14.03 4.51
C GLU A 130 3.52 -13.21 3.45
N THR A 131 4.52 -12.47 3.88
CA THR A 131 5.49 -11.86 2.98
C THR A 131 6.89 -12.15 3.49
N ARG A 132 7.70 -12.80 2.64
CA ARG A 132 9.13 -12.99 2.87
C ARG A 132 9.88 -11.96 2.06
N VAL A 133 10.75 -11.25 2.74
CA VAL A 133 11.63 -10.25 2.16
C VAL A 133 13.04 -10.84 2.14
N ARG A 134 13.67 -10.87 0.97
CA ARG A 134 15.10 -11.14 0.81
C ARG A 134 15.77 -9.90 0.25
N VAL A 135 16.99 -9.63 0.69
CA VAL A 135 17.80 -8.54 0.17
C VAL A 135 19.00 -9.15 -0.54
N GLU A 136 19.13 -8.86 -1.83
CA GLU A 136 20.20 -9.35 -2.70
C GLU A 136 20.92 -8.13 -3.29
N GLY A 137 22.07 -7.76 -2.71
CA GLY A 137 22.77 -6.53 -3.04
C GLY A 137 21.92 -5.28 -2.75
N LYS A 138 21.59 -4.49 -3.78
CA LYS A 138 20.70 -3.30 -3.67
C LYS A 138 19.23 -3.63 -3.94
N GLU A 139 18.90 -4.88 -4.29
CA GLU A 139 17.54 -5.27 -4.63
C GLU A 139 16.83 -5.95 -3.46
N LYS A 140 15.53 -5.67 -3.34
CA LYS A 140 14.66 -6.24 -2.32
C LYS A 140 13.60 -7.08 -3.00
N LEU A 141 13.66 -8.40 -2.80
CA LEU A 141 12.72 -9.36 -3.35
C LEU A 141 11.62 -9.65 -2.33
N GLU A 142 10.34 -9.53 -2.74
CA GLU A 142 9.18 -9.81 -1.90
C GLU A 142 8.40 -11.02 -2.43
N PHE A 143 8.37 -12.11 -1.66
CA PHE A 143 7.57 -13.29 -1.95
C PHE A 143 6.29 -13.27 -1.11
N LYS A 144 5.13 -13.32 -1.76
CA LYS A 144 3.82 -13.18 -1.10
C LYS A 144 3.01 -14.47 -1.23
N ARG A 145 2.40 -14.90 -0.13
CA ARG A 145 1.54 -16.08 -0.06
C ARG A 145 0.29 -15.79 0.75
N VAL A 146 -0.86 -16.31 0.34
CA VAL A 146 -2.10 -16.28 1.13
C VAL A 146 -2.02 -17.34 2.23
N LEU A 147 -2.48 -17.01 3.43
CA LEU A 147 -2.52 -17.94 4.56
C LEU A 147 -3.97 -18.26 4.93
N THR A 148 -4.16 -19.44 5.51
CA THR A 148 -5.32 -19.78 6.32
C THR A 148 -5.27 -19.07 7.69
N ASP A 149 -6.40 -19.04 8.38
CA ASP A 149 -6.49 -18.56 9.77
C ASP A 149 -5.60 -19.37 10.73
N ARG A 150 -5.53 -20.70 10.54
CA ARG A 150 -4.68 -21.60 11.34
C ARG A 150 -3.20 -21.35 11.13
N GLU A 151 -2.76 -21.18 9.88
CA GLU A 151 -1.36 -20.84 9.57
C GLU A 151 -0.98 -19.48 10.18
N TYR A 152 -1.88 -18.51 10.13
CA TYR A 152 -1.68 -17.21 10.77
C TYR A 152 -1.55 -17.34 12.29
N ALA A 153 -2.43 -18.10 12.94
CA ALA A 153 -2.37 -18.34 14.39
C ALA A 153 -1.06 -19.06 14.80
N LEU A 154 -0.61 -20.03 14.01
CA LEU A 154 0.68 -20.69 14.22
C LEU A 154 1.84 -19.70 14.10
N ALA A 155 1.83 -18.83 13.09
CA ALA A 155 2.88 -17.81 12.93
C ALA A 155 2.88 -16.78 14.07
N LEU A 156 1.73 -16.47 14.68
CA LEU A 156 1.67 -15.64 15.89
C LEU A 156 2.30 -16.34 17.10
N SER A 157 2.20 -17.66 17.22
CA SER A 157 2.79 -18.42 18.33
C SER A 157 4.32 -18.39 18.34
N THR A 158 4.94 -18.06 17.20
CA THR A 158 6.38 -17.90 17.03
C THR A 158 6.80 -16.45 16.82
N ALA A 159 5.98 -15.48 17.25
CA ALA A 159 6.29 -14.06 17.17
C ALA A 159 7.67 -13.74 17.79
N ASP A 160 8.45 -12.90 17.11
CA ASP A 160 9.72 -12.38 17.61
C ASP A 160 9.48 -11.52 18.86
N PRO A 161 9.99 -11.91 20.03
CA PRO A 161 9.76 -11.17 21.28
C PRO A 161 10.38 -9.77 21.27
N LYS A 162 11.33 -9.49 20.36
CA LYS A 162 11.92 -8.16 20.18
C LYS A 162 11.01 -7.21 19.41
N ARG A 163 9.85 -7.69 18.94
CA ARG A 163 8.96 -6.96 18.05
C ARG A 163 7.52 -6.99 18.54
N HIS A 164 6.92 -5.82 18.63
CA HIS A 164 5.48 -5.68 18.80
C HIS A 164 4.73 -6.19 17.55
N VAL A 165 3.58 -6.81 17.78
CA VAL A 165 2.55 -6.94 16.75
C VAL A 165 2.01 -5.55 16.48
N MET A 166 2.28 -5.01 15.30
CA MET A 166 1.79 -3.69 14.95
C MET A 166 0.33 -3.74 14.55
N ARG A 167 -0.47 -2.79 15.04
CA ARG A 167 -1.87 -2.61 14.65
C ARG A 167 -2.07 -1.22 14.06
N THR A 168 -2.65 -1.16 12.87
CA THR A 168 -3.00 0.09 12.18
C THR A 168 -4.45 0.08 11.70
N GLN A 169 -5.03 1.27 11.60
CA GLN A 169 -6.26 1.52 10.87
C GLN A 169 -5.89 2.13 9.52
N ARG A 170 -6.20 1.41 8.44
CA ARG A 170 -5.87 1.81 7.07
C ARG A 170 -7.11 2.29 6.33
N THR A 171 -7.18 3.58 6.02
CA THR A 171 -8.21 4.19 5.18
C THR A 171 -7.70 4.30 3.74
N ASN A 172 -8.41 3.73 2.77
CA ASN A 172 -8.04 3.72 1.35
C ASN A 172 -9.00 4.60 0.57
N PHE A 173 -8.48 5.32 -0.42
CA PHE A 173 -9.26 6.13 -1.37
C PHE A 173 -8.49 6.26 -2.70
N ASN A 174 -9.20 6.62 -3.76
CA ASN A 174 -8.59 6.91 -5.05
C ASN A 174 -8.60 8.42 -5.30
N TRP A 175 -7.57 8.91 -6.00
CA TRP A 175 -7.51 10.28 -6.49
C TRP A 175 -6.99 10.27 -7.92
N GLY A 176 -7.89 10.45 -8.90
CA GLY A 176 -7.57 10.22 -10.30
C GLY A 176 -7.05 8.79 -10.52
N LYS A 177 -5.81 8.67 -11.04
CA LYS A 177 -5.11 7.38 -11.22
C LYS A 177 -4.38 6.88 -9.96
N LEU A 178 -4.25 7.72 -8.93
CA LEU A 178 -3.50 7.39 -7.72
C LEU A 178 -4.36 6.54 -6.79
N THR A 179 -3.80 5.40 -6.37
CA THR A 179 -4.34 4.63 -5.24
C THR A 179 -3.60 5.04 -3.98
N ILE A 180 -4.34 5.58 -3.01
CA ILE A 180 -3.77 6.15 -1.79
C ILE A 180 -4.35 5.41 -0.58
N TYR A 181 -3.51 5.19 0.42
CA TYR A 181 -4.00 4.80 1.73
C TYR A 181 -3.26 5.51 2.85
N ILE A 182 -3.98 5.76 3.94
CA ILE A 182 -3.47 6.39 5.15
C ILE A 182 -3.56 5.38 6.28
N GLU A 183 -2.44 5.15 6.95
CA GLU A 183 -2.33 4.30 8.13
C GLU A 183 -2.21 5.16 9.39
N ARG A 184 -3.26 5.14 10.20
CA ARG A 184 -3.17 5.52 11.60
C ARG A 184 -2.61 4.35 12.38
N TYR A 185 -1.48 4.54 13.05
CA TYR A 185 -0.96 3.54 13.97
C TYR A 185 -1.79 3.58 15.26
N VAL A 186 -2.11 2.40 15.77
CA VAL A 186 -2.87 2.22 17.02
C VAL A 186 -1.94 1.71 18.10
N GLU A 187 -1.18 0.66 17.78
CA GLU A 187 -0.15 0.08 18.64
C GLU A 187 1.08 -0.28 17.79
N PRO A 188 2.31 -0.02 18.27
CA PRO A 188 2.67 0.61 19.54
C PRO A 188 2.76 2.15 19.47
N ASN A 189 2.59 2.78 18.29
CA ASN A 189 2.86 4.20 18.06
C ASN A 189 1.56 4.99 17.76
N PRO A 190 0.68 5.26 18.74
CA PRO A 190 -0.67 5.80 18.50
C PRO A 190 -0.71 7.18 17.82
N ASP A 191 0.37 7.96 17.93
CA ASP A 191 0.47 9.31 17.37
C ASP A 191 0.99 9.33 15.92
N LEU A 192 1.39 8.18 15.38
CA LEU A 192 1.97 8.10 14.05
C LEU A 192 0.89 7.95 12.97
N CYS A 193 0.95 8.82 11.96
CA CYS A 193 0.08 8.77 10.79
C CYS A 193 0.92 8.81 9.51
N LEU A 194 0.84 7.78 8.69
CA LEU A 194 1.60 7.66 7.45
C LEU A 194 0.66 7.52 6.25
N MET A 195 0.87 8.34 5.23
CA MET A 195 0.22 8.19 3.94
C MET A 195 1.13 7.46 2.96
N PHE A 196 0.54 6.58 2.16
CA PHE A 196 1.20 5.83 1.12
C PHE A 196 0.50 6.09 -0.20
N VAL A 197 1.26 6.55 -1.18
CA VAL A 197 0.79 6.74 -2.55
C VAL A 197 1.41 5.63 -3.38
N GLN A 198 0.58 4.75 -3.93
CA GLN A 198 1.03 3.74 -4.89
C GLN A 198 1.32 4.47 -6.21
N ALA A 199 2.58 4.85 -6.39
CA ALA A 199 3.03 5.59 -7.55
C ALA A 199 3.70 4.65 -8.55
N GLU A 200 3.50 4.93 -9.83
CA GLU A 200 4.33 4.33 -10.88
C GLU A 200 5.75 4.91 -10.79
N PRO A 201 6.79 4.16 -11.19
CA PRO A 201 8.19 4.60 -11.14
C PRO A 201 8.44 5.93 -11.86
N GLN A 202 7.67 6.24 -12.90
CA GLN A 202 7.73 7.49 -13.66
C GLN A 202 7.29 8.71 -12.83
N LEU A 203 6.54 8.50 -11.74
CA LEU A 203 6.13 9.52 -10.79
C LEU A 203 7.09 9.62 -9.58
N ALA A 204 8.21 8.89 -9.60
CA ALA A 204 9.24 9.03 -8.59
C ALA A 204 9.85 10.44 -8.67
N GLY A 205 9.78 11.19 -7.57
CA GLY A 205 10.27 12.58 -7.49
C GLY A 205 9.39 13.64 -8.16
N ALA A 206 8.33 13.25 -8.90
CA ALA A 206 7.39 14.21 -9.47
C ALA A 206 6.51 14.86 -8.38
N ALA A 207 6.05 16.09 -8.60
CA ALA A 207 5.01 16.67 -7.76
C ALA A 207 3.73 15.82 -7.88
N LEU A 208 3.09 15.51 -6.74
CA LEU A 208 1.79 14.84 -6.73
C LEU A 208 0.71 15.89 -6.56
N GLU A 209 -0.25 15.92 -7.47
CA GLU A 209 -1.47 16.70 -7.29
C GLU A 209 -2.39 15.90 -6.37
N LEU A 210 -2.54 16.33 -5.12
CA LEU A 210 -3.33 15.65 -4.10
C LEU A 210 -4.53 16.52 -3.68
N PRO A 211 -5.56 15.94 -3.03
CA PRO A 211 -6.64 16.75 -2.46
C PRO A 211 -6.07 17.80 -1.49
N ALA A 212 -6.57 19.03 -1.56
CA ALA A 212 -6.01 20.15 -0.79
C ALA A 212 -5.95 19.90 0.73
N PHE A 213 -6.89 19.11 1.29
CA PHE A 213 -6.83 18.75 2.70
C PHE A 213 -5.66 17.82 3.02
N VAL A 214 -5.30 16.90 2.11
CA VAL A 214 -4.15 16.01 2.25
C VAL A 214 -2.87 16.83 2.21
N GLU A 215 -2.73 17.73 1.24
CA GLU A 215 -1.55 18.58 1.09
C GLU A 215 -1.27 19.41 2.36
N ARG A 216 -2.32 19.99 2.96
CA ARG A 216 -2.22 20.72 4.24
C ARG A 216 -1.77 19.87 5.42
N LEU A 217 -2.01 18.56 5.37
CA LEU A 217 -1.66 17.63 6.45
C LEU A 217 -0.27 17.03 6.28
N MET A 218 0.29 17.05 5.08
CA MET A 218 1.62 16.51 4.79
C MET A 218 2.70 17.33 5.49
N VAL A 219 3.55 16.64 6.24
CA VAL A 219 4.72 17.24 6.91
C VAL A 219 5.95 17.09 6.01
N GLN A 220 6.23 15.87 5.57
CA GLN A 220 7.40 15.56 4.74
C GLN A 220 7.27 14.19 4.06
N GLU A 221 8.03 13.99 2.99
CA GLU A 221 8.24 12.68 2.39
C GLU A 221 9.26 11.87 3.21
N VAL A 222 8.93 10.64 3.53
CA VAL A 222 9.71 9.70 4.37
C VAL A 222 9.88 8.35 3.66
N THR A 223 9.92 8.36 2.32
CA THR A 223 9.99 7.17 1.48
C THR A 223 11.25 6.35 1.76
N SER A 224 12.40 7.02 1.86
CA SER A 224 13.72 6.39 2.07
C SER A 224 14.12 6.26 3.54
N GLU A 225 13.27 6.72 4.47
CA GLU A 225 13.61 6.79 5.89
C GLU A 225 13.29 5.47 6.61
N VAL A 226 14.31 4.76 7.09
CA VAL A 226 14.14 3.47 7.78
C VAL A 226 13.28 3.56 9.03
N GLN A 227 13.35 4.67 9.76
CA GLN A 227 12.62 4.87 11.01
C GLN A 227 11.09 4.86 10.82
N TYR A 228 10.62 5.08 9.59
CA TYR A 228 9.21 5.00 9.22
C TYR A 228 8.86 3.69 8.51
N THR A 229 9.72 2.67 8.56
CA THR A 229 9.40 1.32 8.08
C THR A 229 8.64 0.54 9.14
N SER A 230 7.69 -0.29 8.72
CA SER A 230 7.00 -1.21 9.64
C SER A 230 7.94 -2.14 10.40
N TYR A 231 9.10 -2.47 9.81
CA TYR A 231 10.09 -3.33 10.46
C TYR A 231 10.78 -2.57 11.58
N TYR A 232 11.22 -1.33 11.35
CA TYR A 232 11.78 -0.51 12.43
C TYR A 232 10.75 -0.23 13.54
N LEU A 233 9.55 0.22 13.15
CA LEU A 233 8.49 0.63 14.07
C LEU A 233 7.97 -0.50 14.96
N SER A 234 8.24 -1.76 14.61
CA SER A 234 7.86 -2.90 15.46
C SER A 234 8.85 -3.18 16.58
N LEU A 235 10.08 -2.66 16.55
CA LEU A 235 11.07 -2.91 17.60
C LEU A 235 10.56 -2.43 18.97
N VAL A 236 10.71 -3.29 19.98
CA VAL A 236 10.32 -3.03 21.37
C VAL A 236 11.31 -2.10 22.05
N GLU A 237 12.60 -2.43 21.96
CA GLU A 237 13.64 -1.75 22.75
C GLU A 237 14.19 -0.49 22.04
N PRO A 238 14.34 0.64 22.75
CA PRO A 238 14.94 1.86 22.21
C PRO A 238 16.39 1.68 21.73
N GLU A 239 17.15 0.78 22.36
CA GLU A 239 18.55 0.50 21.99
C GLU A 239 18.65 -0.16 20.62
N GLU A 240 17.75 -1.10 20.31
CA GLU A 240 17.69 -1.74 19.00
C GLU A 240 17.30 -0.74 17.90
N ARG A 241 16.41 0.20 18.23
CA ARG A 241 16.06 1.32 17.35
C ARG A 241 17.26 2.24 17.09
N ALA A 242 18.08 2.53 18.10
CA ALA A 242 19.28 3.35 17.94
C ALA A 242 20.36 2.64 17.09
N ALA A 243 20.54 1.34 17.30
CA ALA A 243 21.50 0.53 16.54
C ALA A 243 21.21 0.55 15.03
N VAL A 244 19.94 0.34 14.63
CA VAL A 244 19.54 0.38 13.21
C VAL A 244 19.85 1.73 12.56
N LEU A 245 19.60 2.84 13.27
CA LEU A 245 19.91 4.18 12.75
C LEU A 245 21.42 4.44 12.59
N LEU A 246 22.24 3.87 13.48
CA LEU A 246 23.70 3.96 13.39
C LEU A 246 24.23 3.15 12.20
N GLU A 247 23.71 1.94 11.98
CA GLU A 247 24.07 1.12 10.82
C GLU A 247 23.72 1.80 9.49
N GLU A 248 22.52 2.39 9.40
CA GLU A 248 22.09 3.10 8.19
C GLU A 248 22.96 4.33 7.90
N ARG A 249 23.30 5.09 8.95
CA ARG A 249 24.24 6.22 8.83
C ARG A 249 25.63 5.77 8.41
N ALA A 250 26.12 4.65 8.94
CA ALA A 250 27.43 4.12 8.57
C ALA A 250 27.47 3.68 7.09
N MET A 251 26.39 3.10 6.57
CA MET A 251 26.29 2.76 5.14
C MET A 251 26.29 4.00 4.24
N HIS A 252 25.66 5.10 4.66
CA HIS A 252 25.64 6.36 3.90
C HIS A 252 26.96 7.15 3.96
N VAL A 253 27.83 6.92 4.95
CA VAL A 253 29.15 7.59 5.06
C VAL A 253 30.23 6.89 4.21
N LEU A 254 29.97 5.65 3.78
CA LEU A 254 30.87 4.88 2.92
C LEU A 254 30.53 5.02 1.41
N GLU A 255 29.49 5.78 1.05
CA GLU A 255 29.14 6.20 -0.32
C GLU A 255 29.62 7.64 -0.61
#